data_AF-A0AA42Z3X6-F1
#
_entry.id   AF-A0AA42Z3X6-F1
#
_cell.length_a   1.000
_cell.length_b   1.000
_cell.length_c   1.000
_cell.angle_alpha   90.00
_cell.angle_beta   90.00
_cell.angle_gamma   90.00
#
_symmetry.space_group_name_H-M   'P 1'
#
loop_
_entity.id
_entity.type
_entity.pdbx_description
1 polymer ?
#
loop_
_entity_poly.entity_id
_entity_poly.type
_entity_poly.pdbx_seq_one_letter_code
_entity_poly.pdbx_strand_id
1 'polypeptide(L)'
;MRLAHYVPGALVATLLVSFTPMVAGEMHLAWDSAAGATGYRVYYGTSSGNYTQSADVSGQTTTVLTNLQDCTEYYVAVRSLDSGGESSDISNEISGWARPAVTSNGQVQVMQGDQVWVTLAGANFESGADVELLTNGIPADENGQPLLRLENVTVQSCNEIDVLLTVESSARGQRSMEIGQRTLNFEIVNPDNVFAPHGRSFQIDFDPERCDVNRSDSDTEDRVDGQDLTWMAYSHGFDQGDARYNPDADLDGDGTVDGVDLAMLASDFGSCWNGSTWSVGACP
;
A
#
# COMPACT_ATOMS: atom_id res chain seq x y z
N MET A 1 2.30 -7.17 -37.27
CA MET A 1 1.75 -6.30 -36.21
C MET A 1 1.59 -7.14 -34.96
N ARG A 2 2.24 -6.76 -33.85
CA ARG A 2 2.07 -7.42 -32.56
C ARG A 2 1.44 -6.45 -31.59
N LEU A 3 0.44 -6.92 -30.88
CA LEU A 3 -0.20 -6.21 -29.79
C LEU A 3 0.55 -6.55 -28.50
N ALA A 4 0.88 -5.52 -27.72
CA ALA A 4 1.61 -5.61 -26.47
C ALA A 4 1.00 -4.67 -25.42
N HIS A 5 1.41 -4.80 -24.18
CA HIS A 5 0.99 -3.87 -23.13
C HIS A 5 2.01 -2.73 -23.03
N TYR A 6 1.53 -1.51 -22.81
CA TYR A 6 2.40 -0.34 -22.70
C TYR A 6 2.97 -0.24 -21.28
N VAL A 7 4.24 -0.60 -21.10
CA VAL A 7 5.01 -0.32 -19.88
C VAL A 7 5.94 0.85 -20.17
N PRO A 8 5.81 2.02 -19.51
CA PRO A 8 6.72 3.13 -19.74
C PRO A 8 8.12 2.80 -19.18
N GLY A 9 9.04 2.41 -20.06
CA GLY A 9 10.47 2.21 -19.78
C GLY A 9 11.31 3.45 -20.09
N ALA A 10 12.24 3.79 -19.20
CA ALA A 10 12.96 5.06 -19.09
C ALA A 10 13.71 5.54 -20.35
N LEU A 11 13.32 6.72 -20.83
CA LEU A 11 14.26 7.71 -21.38
C LEU A 11 14.50 8.76 -20.29
N VAL A 12 15.73 9.22 -20.10
CA VAL A 12 16.04 10.35 -19.21
C VAL A 12 15.30 11.59 -19.73
N ALA A 13 14.11 11.81 -19.19
CA ALA A 13 13.27 12.96 -19.39
C ALA A 13 13.07 13.60 -18.01
N THR A 14 13.19 14.93 -17.96
CA THR A 14 12.94 15.71 -16.76
C THR A 14 11.58 15.30 -16.17
N LEU A 15 11.59 14.83 -14.92
CA LEU A 15 10.42 14.33 -14.20
C LEU A 15 9.42 15.47 -13.97
N LEU A 16 8.45 15.63 -14.87
CA LEU A 16 7.17 16.23 -14.52
C LEU A 16 6.31 15.10 -13.93
N VAL A 17 6.26 15.02 -12.60
CA VAL A 17 5.31 14.14 -11.89
C VAL A 17 3.91 14.62 -12.25
N SER A 18 3.29 13.94 -13.20
CA SER A 18 1.89 14.15 -13.57
C SER A 18 1.10 13.05 -12.87
N PHE A 19 0.49 13.38 -11.72
CA PHE A 19 -0.45 12.48 -11.08
C PHE A 19 -1.66 12.30 -12.00
N THR A 20 -1.80 11.13 -12.61
CA THR A 20 -3.04 10.79 -13.31
C THR A 20 -4.05 10.34 -12.26
N PRO A 21 -5.24 10.96 -12.17
CA PRO A 21 -6.27 10.47 -11.27
C PRO A 21 -6.66 9.05 -11.70
N MET A 22 -6.52 8.08 -10.78
CA MET A 22 -6.81 6.68 -11.02
C MET A 22 -8.33 6.45 -11.05
N VAL A 23 -8.85 6.03 -12.19
CA VAL A 23 -10.24 5.61 -12.36
C VAL A 23 -10.25 4.09 -12.54
N ALA A 24 -11.09 3.40 -11.77
CA ALA A 24 -11.30 1.96 -11.98
C ALA A 24 -11.86 1.70 -13.39
N GLY A 25 -11.62 0.51 -13.94
CA GLY A 25 -12.13 0.14 -15.26
C GLY A 25 -11.33 0.72 -16.45
N GLU A 26 -10.03 0.97 -16.30
CA GLU A 26 -9.14 1.40 -17.39
C GLU A 26 -8.16 0.30 -17.82
N MET A 27 -7.81 0.22 -19.11
CA MET A 27 -6.78 -0.70 -19.63
C MET A 27 -5.91 0.02 -20.68
N HIS A 28 -4.60 0.01 -20.47
CA HIS A 28 -3.61 0.67 -21.35
C HIS A 28 -3.03 -0.31 -22.37
N LEU A 29 -3.09 0.07 -23.64
CA LEU A 29 -2.71 -0.80 -24.75
C LEU A 29 -1.63 -0.13 -25.61
N ALA A 30 -0.72 -0.93 -26.15
CA ALA A 30 0.25 -0.51 -27.16
C ALA A 30 0.44 -1.56 -28.25
N TRP A 31 0.84 -1.17 -29.45
CA TRP A 31 1.14 -2.14 -30.50
C TRP A 31 2.24 -1.66 -31.41
N ASP A 32 2.84 -2.60 -32.14
CA ASP A 32 3.76 -2.26 -33.22
C ASP A 32 3.00 -1.62 -34.37
N SER A 33 3.59 -0.60 -34.99
CA SER A 33 2.99 0.02 -36.17
C SER A 33 2.87 -0.97 -37.34
N ALA A 34 1.77 -0.90 -38.08
CA ALA A 34 1.57 -1.61 -39.34
C ALA A 34 1.95 -0.70 -40.52
N ALA A 35 2.62 -1.27 -41.52
CA ALA A 35 3.04 -0.53 -42.70
C ALA A 35 1.83 0.01 -43.47
N GLY A 36 1.81 1.32 -43.75
CA GLY A 36 0.72 1.98 -44.46
C GLY A 36 -0.50 2.32 -43.61
N ALA A 37 -0.54 1.94 -42.34
CA ALA A 37 -1.65 2.26 -41.45
C ALA A 37 -1.69 3.75 -41.10
N THR A 38 -2.86 4.37 -41.26
CA THR A 38 -3.16 5.74 -40.83
C THR A 38 -3.93 5.77 -39.50
N GLY A 39 -4.47 4.63 -39.08
CA GLY A 39 -5.09 4.42 -37.79
C GLY A 39 -5.24 2.93 -37.47
N TYR A 40 -5.97 2.65 -36.40
CA TYR A 40 -6.23 1.31 -35.91
C TYR A 40 -7.64 1.23 -35.33
N ARG A 41 -8.23 0.04 -35.40
CA ARG A 41 -9.43 -0.30 -34.66
C ARG A 41 -9.09 -1.36 -33.62
N VAL A 42 -9.33 -1.03 -32.37
CA VAL A 42 -9.17 -1.94 -31.23
C VAL A 42 -10.49 -2.64 -31.00
N TYR A 43 -10.48 -3.96 -30.94
CA TYR A 43 -11.62 -4.83 -30.67
C TYR A 43 -11.44 -5.45 -29.30
N TYR A 44 -12.51 -5.46 -28.50
CA TYR A 44 -12.48 -6.02 -27.15
C TYR A 44 -13.81 -6.65 -26.75
N GLY A 45 -13.76 -7.63 -25.84
CA GLY A 45 -14.92 -8.35 -25.32
C GLY A 45 -14.55 -9.27 -24.17
N THR A 46 -15.52 -9.92 -23.56
CA THR A 46 -15.34 -10.80 -22.38
C THR A 46 -15.22 -12.28 -22.75
N SER A 47 -14.96 -12.58 -24.03
CA SER A 47 -14.80 -13.95 -24.53
C SER A 47 -13.75 -13.97 -25.64
N SER A 48 -12.78 -14.87 -25.53
CA SER A 48 -11.73 -15.04 -26.54
C SER A 48 -12.31 -15.24 -27.94
N GLY A 49 -11.79 -14.47 -28.89
CA GLY A 49 -12.23 -14.45 -30.29
C GLY A 49 -13.61 -13.85 -30.55
N ASN A 50 -14.32 -13.38 -29.52
CA ASN A 50 -15.63 -12.74 -29.64
C ASN A 50 -15.61 -11.33 -29.03
N TYR A 51 -15.36 -10.36 -29.90
CA TYR A 51 -15.27 -8.96 -29.53
C TYR A 51 -16.59 -8.24 -29.79
N THR A 52 -17.27 -7.82 -28.73
CA THR A 52 -18.56 -7.13 -28.80
C THR A 52 -18.42 -5.61 -28.87
N GLN A 53 -17.22 -5.07 -28.61
CA GLN A 53 -16.95 -3.64 -28.54
C GLN A 53 -15.73 -3.30 -29.41
N SER A 54 -15.66 -2.04 -29.86
CA SER A 54 -14.54 -1.53 -30.63
C SER A 54 -14.29 -0.05 -30.41
N ALA A 55 -13.04 0.40 -30.58
CA ALA A 55 -12.63 1.79 -30.52
C ALA A 55 -11.66 2.14 -31.65
N ASP A 56 -11.85 3.30 -32.29
CA ASP A 56 -10.97 3.79 -33.36
C ASP A 56 -9.86 4.68 -32.79
N VAL A 57 -8.64 4.45 -33.25
CA VAL A 57 -7.40 5.11 -32.80
C VAL A 57 -6.69 5.69 -34.01
N SER A 58 -6.62 7.02 -34.10
CA SER A 58 -6.07 7.71 -35.28
C SER A 58 -4.61 8.10 -35.07
N GLY A 59 -3.71 7.66 -35.95
CA GLY A 59 -2.31 8.08 -35.98
C GLY A 59 -1.47 7.75 -34.73
N GLN A 60 -1.99 6.95 -33.80
CA GLN A 60 -1.31 6.52 -32.58
C GLN A 60 -1.23 4.99 -32.52
N THR A 61 -0.23 4.47 -31.83
CA THR A 61 -0.08 3.04 -31.56
C THR A 61 -0.32 2.68 -30.10
N THR A 62 -0.99 3.58 -29.37
CA THR A 62 -1.37 3.41 -27.99
C THR A 62 -2.80 3.89 -27.77
N THR A 63 -3.51 3.30 -26.82
CA THR A 63 -4.82 3.79 -26.37
C THR A 63 -5.14 3.36 -24.95
N VAL A 64 -6.17 3.97 -24.37
CA VAL A 64 -6.73 3.58 -23.07
C VAL A 64 -8.19 3.21 -23.28
N LEU A 65 -8.53 1.96 -22.97
CA LEU A 65 -9.93 1.55 -22.82
C LEU A 65 -10.41 2.03 -21.45
N THR A 66 -11.63 2.55 -21.39
CA THR A 66 -12.23 3.12 -20.18
C THR A 66 -13.63 2.56 -19.97
N ASN A 67 -14.18 2.69 -18.76
CA ASN A 67 -15.50 2.17 -18.39
C ASN A 67 -15.62 0.64 -18.57
N LEU A 68 -14.52 -0.07 -18.39
CA LEU A 68 -14.52 -1.53 -18.31
C LEU A 68 -15.17 -1.97 -17.00
N GLN A 69 -15.83 -3.13 -17.03
CA GLN A 69 -16.42 -3.71 -15.83
C GLN A 69 -15.30 -4.24 -14.93
N ASP A 70 -15.37 -3.92 -13.64
CA ASP A 70 -14.42 -4.44 -12.66
C ASP A 70 -14.52 -5.97 -12.53
N CYS A 71 -13.44 -6.59 -12.07
CA CYS A 71 -13.30 -8.03 -11.87
C CYS A 71 -13.64 -8.85 -13.12
N THR A 72 -13.37 -8.32 -14.31
CA THR A 72 -13.76 -8.94 -15.57
C THR A 72 -12.55 -9.08 -16.48
N GLU A 73 -12.32 -10.29 -16.98
CA GLU A 73 -11.29 -10.54 -17.98
C GLU A 73 -11.76 -10.05 -19.35
N TYR A 74 -10.94 -9.24 -20.00
CA TYR A 74 -11.16 -8.76 -21.35
C TYR A 74 -10.14 -9.38 -22.30
N TYR A 75 -10.61 -9.73 -23.49
CA TYR A 75 -9.81 -10.18 -24.62
C TYR A 75 -9.75 -9.05 -25.64
N VAL A 76 -8.56 -8.70 -26.09
CA VAL A 76 -8.31 -7.53 -26.94
C VAL A 76 -7.48 -7.92 -28.16
N ALA A 77 -7.87 -7.40 -29.32
CA ALA A 77 -7.09 -7.51 -30.55
C ALA A 77 -7.23 -6.24 -31.40
N VAL A 78 -6.31 -6.02 -32.33
CA VAL A 78 -6.26 -4.77 -33.11
C VAL A 78 -6.16 -5.06 -34.60
N ARG A 79 -6.86 -4.26 -35.40
CA ARG A 79 -6.72 -4.19 -36.86
C ARG A 79 -6.18 -2.82 -37.28
N SER A 80 -5.44 -2.79 -38.38
CA SER A 80 -4.99 -1.53 -38.98
C SER A 80 -6.07 -0.92 -39.88
N LEU A 81 -6.09 0.40 -39.95
CA LEU A 81 -6.92 1.19 -40.83
C LEU A 81 -6.03 1.99 -41.79
N ASP A 82 -6.38 2.05 -43.06
CA ASP A 82 -5.77 2.92 -44.06
C ASP A 82 -6.86 3.60 -44.95
N SER A 83 -6.46 4.25 -46.04
CA SER A 83 -7.41 4.86 -46.99
C SER A 83 -8.33 3.87 -47.70
N GLY A 84 -7.94 2.60 -47.78
CA GLY A 84 -8.72 1.50 -48.34
C GLY A 84 -9.66 0.85 -47.32
N GLY A 85 -9.55 1.19 -46.04
CA GLY A 85 -10.41 0.71 -44.97
C GLY A 85 -9.67 -0.16 -43.96
N GLU A 86 -10.36 -1.13 -43.38
CA GLU A 86 -9.81 -2.04 -42.37
C GLU A 86 -9.09 -3.24 -42.98
N SER A 87 -7.97 -3.65 -42.37
CA SER A 87 -7.24 -4.86 -42.76
C SER A 87 -8.04 -6.15 -42.53
N SER A 88 -7.85 -7.15 -43.39
CA SER A 88 -8.36 -8.51 -43.16
C SER A 88 -7.70 -9.18 -41.95
N ASP A 89 -6.42 -8.88 -41.76
CA ASP A 89 -5.59 -9.47 -40.72
C ASP A 89 -5.87 -8.79 -39.39
N ILE A 90 -5.98 -9.60 -38.34
CA ILE A 90 -6.10 -9.17 -36.94
C ILE A 90 -4.79 -9.52 -36.22
N SER A 91 -4.40 -8.72 -35.22
CA SER A 91 -3.24 -9.00 -34.38
C SER A 91 -3.38 -10.32 -33.60
N ASN A 92 -2.32 -10.70 -32.88
CA ASN A 92 -2.50 -11.61 -31.75
C ASN A 92 -3.52 -11.03 -30.76
N GLU A 93 -4.26 -11.92 -30.10
CA GLU A 93 -5.10 -11.58 -28.96
C GLU A 93 -4.23 -11.47 -27.71
N ILE A 94 -4.58 -10.53 -26.84
CA ILE A 94 -4.12 -10.43 -25.46
C ILE A 94 -5.33 -10.55 -24.54
N SER A 95 -5.14 -11.03 -23.32
CA SER A 95 -6.17 -10.99 -22.28
C SER A 95 -5.62 -10.41 -20.98
N GLY A 96 -6.51 -9.86 -20.17
CA GLY A 96 -6.16 -9.23 -18.90
C GLY A 96 -7.36 -8.52 -18.26
N TRP A 97 -7.19 -8.09 -17.03
CA TRP A 97 -8.21 -7.33 -16.32
C TRP A 97 -8.03 -5.84 -16.51
N ALA A 98 -9.02 -5.02 -16.12
CA ALA A 98 -8.77 -3.60 -15.98
C ALA A 98 -7.71 -3.34 -14.89
N ARG A 99 -7.15 -2.14 -14.87
CA ARG A 99 -6.12 -1.76 -13.90
C ARG A 99 -6.57 -2.01 -12.45
N PRO A 100 -5.70 -2.59 -11.60
CA PRO A 100 -5.91 -2.64 -10.17
C PRO A 100 -6.19 -1.25 -9.62
N ALA A 101 -7.21 -1.14 -8.78
CA ALA A 101 -7.56 0.09 -8.10
C ALA A 101 -7.84 -0.19 -6.64
N VAL A 102 -6.94 0.23 -5.74
CA VAL A 102 -7.24 0.24 -4.31
C VAL A 102 -8.26 1.34 -4.03
N THR A 103 -9.21 1.11 -3.15
CA THR A 103 -10.19 2.09 -2.67
C THR A 103 -10.19 2.22 -1.14
N SER A 104 -9.46 1.35 -0.43
CA SER A 104 -9.36 1.39 1.03
C SER A 104 -8.75 2.69 1.53
N ASN A 105 -9.49 3.36 2.41
CA ASN A 105 -8.97 4.30 3.40
C ASN A 105 -9.24 3.66 4.77
N GLY A 106 -8.34 2.78 5.22
CA GLY A 106 -8.39 2.27 6.58
C GLY A 106 -7.40 3.00 7.46
N GLN A 107 -7.69 3.01 8.76
CA GLN A 107 -6.72 3.27 9.81
C GLN A 107 -6.53 1.98 10.58
N VAL A 108 -5.28 1.56 10.74
CA VAL A 108 -4.94 0.40 11.58
C VAL A 108 -3.99 0.91 12.65
N GLN A 109 -4.30 0.56 13.90
CA GLN A 109 -3.46 0.83 15.06
C GLN A 109 -2.46 -0.32 15.20
N VAL A 110 -1.18 -0.02 15.30
CA VAL A 110 -0.12 -1.03 15.44
C VAL A 110 0.95 -0.56 16.42
N MET A 111 1.64 -1.52 17.02
CA MET A 111 2.78 -1.31 17.90
C MET A 111 4.10 -1.53 17.14
N GLN A 112 5.23 -1.12 17.70
CA GLN A 112 6.53 -1.66 17.24
C GLN A 112 6.59 -3.14 17.60
N GLY A 113 7.33 -3.97 16.88
CA GLY A 113 7.37 -5.42 17.12
C GLY A 113 6.15 -6.18 16.58
N ASP A 114 5.01 -5.52 16.36
CA ASP A 114 3.79 -6.15 15.89
C ASP A 114 3.89 -6.71 14.47
N GLN A 115 3.18 -7.82 14.27
CA GLN A 115 2.76 -8.28 12.94
C GLN A 115 1.26 -8.02 12.76
N VAL A 116 0.91 -7.19 11.79
CA VAL A 116 -0.47 -6.80 11.53
C VAL A 116 -0.97 -7.26 10.17
N TRP A 117 -2.19 -7.74 10.13
CA TRP A 117 -2.92 -7.93 8.87
C TRP A 117 -3.64 -6.65 8.48
N VAL A 118 -3.38 -6.18 7.27
CA VAL A 118 -4.06 -5.04 6.66
C VAL A 118 -4.83 -5.52 5.44
N THR A 119 -6.13 -5.27 5.42
CA THR A 119 -6.99 -5.59 4.27
C THR A 119 -7.08 -4.40 3.33
N LEU A 120 -6.57 -4.58 2.11
CA LEU A 120 -6.67 -3.64 1.00
C LEU A 120 -7.93 -3.95 0.20
N ALA A 121 -8.94 -3.10 0.35
CA ALA A 121 -10.15 -3.13 -0.47
C ALA A 121 -9.92 -2.38 -1.79
N GLY A 122 -10.50 -2.88 -2.88
CA GLY A 122 -10.37 -2.28 -4.20
C GLY A 122 -11.10 -3.05 -5.28
N ALA A 123 -10.54 -3.03 -6.48
CA ALA A 123 -11.04 -3.73 -7.65
C ALA A 123 -9.88 -4.20 -8.54
N ASN A 124 -10.16 -5.25 -9.31
CA ASN A 124 -9.28 -5.83 -10.34
C ASN A 124 -8.00 -6.50 -9.81
N PHE A 125 -8.08 -7.13 -8.63
CA PHE A 125 -6.97 -7.90 -8.07
C PHE A 125 -6.95 -9.32 -8.63
N GLU A 126 -5.92 -9.67 -9.39
CA GLU A 126 -5.78 -11.02 -9.95
C GLU A 126 -5.17 -12.00 -8.95
N SER A 127 -5.50 -13.28 -9.11
CA SER A 127 -4.87 -14.34 -8.31
C SER A 127 -3.36 -14.34 -8.53
N GLY A 128 -2.60 -14.14 -7.46
CA GLY A 128 -1.14 -14.02 -7.52
C GLY A 128 -0.64 -12.60 -7.81
N ALA A 129 -1.50 -11.59 -7.67
CA ALA A 129 -1.06 -10.20 -7.59
C ALA A 129 -0.06 -10.03 -6.44
N ASP A 130 0.97 -9.25 -6.71
CA ASP A 130 1.97 -8.84 -5.75
C ASP A 130 1.66 -7.42 -5.25
N VAL A 131 2.18 -7.10 -4.07
CA VAL A 131 2.07 -5.77 -3.48
C VAL A 131 3.47 -5.30 -3.14
N GLU A 132 3.80 -4.09 -3.56
CA GLU A 132 5.03 -3.41 -3.17
C GLU A 132 4.68 -2.29 -2.19
N LEU A 133 5.34 -2.29 -1.03
CA LEU A 133 5.22 -1.17 -0.09
C LEU A 133 6.18 -0.06 -0.52
N LEU A 134 5.64 1.10 -0.84
CA LEU A 134 6.44 2.29 -1.12
C LEU A 134 6.94 2.88 0.20
N THR A 135 8.24 2.76 0.45
CA THR A 135 8.86 3.13 1.72
C THR A 135 9.21 4.61 1.85
N ASN A 136 8.80 5.43 0.89
CA ASN A 136 9.03 6.88 0.93
C ASN A 136 8.26 7.50 2.11
N GLY A 137 9.00 8.03 3.08
CA GLY A 137 8.44 8.60 4.30
C GLY A 137 8.26 7.58 5.44
N ILE A 138 8.64 6.31 5.23
CA ILE A 138 8.80 5.34 6.32
C ILE A 138 10.19 5.56 6.93
N PRO A 139 10.30 5.72 8.27
CA PRO A 139 11.58 5.79 8.94
C PRO A 139 12.44 4.56 8.63
N ALA A 140 13.76 4.76 8.60
CA ALA A 140 14.72 3.70 8.39
C ALA A 140 15.66 3.57 9.59
N ASP A 141 16.20 2.37 9.78
CA ASP A 141 17.20 2.08 10.79
C ASP A 141 18.54 2.75 10.49
N GLU A 142 19.53 2.52 11.36
CA GLU A 142 20.89 3.06 11.21
C GLU A 142 21.63 2.57 9.94
N ASN A 143 21.17 1.47 9.35
CA ASN A 143 21.70 0.88 8.12
C ASN A 143 20.91 1.34 6.88
N GLY A 144 19.86 2.15 7.05
CA GLY A 144 18.99 2.62 5.98
C GLY A 144 17.90 1.61 5.57
N GLN A 145 17.65 0.57 6.37
CA GLN A 145 16.54 -0.38 6.15
C GLN A 145 15.23 0.19 6.70
N PRO A 146 14.12 0.15 5.94
CA PRO A 146 12.81 0.60 6.42
C PRO A 146 12.38 -0.15 7.68
N LEU A 147 11.85 0.58 8.68
CA LEU A 147 11.33 0.02 9.93
C LEU A 147 9.95 -0.63 9.78
N LEU A 148 9.39 -0.67 8.57
CA LEU A 148 8.15 -1.38 8.27
C LEU A 148 8.39 -2.27 7.07
N ARG A 149 8.08 -3.57 7.22
CA ARG A 149 8.29 -4.59 6.20
C ARG A 149 6.98 -5.23 5.79
N LEU A 150 6.86 -5.50 4.50
CA LEU A 150 5.81 -6.35 3.97
C LEU A 150 6.30 -7.79 3.97
N GLU A 151 5.66 -8.65 4.75
CA GLU A 151 6.06 -10.06 4.92
C GLU A 151 5.32 -11.00 3.98
N ASN A 152 4.02 -10.76 3.80
CA ASN A 152 3.18 -11.65 3.03
C ASN A 152 2.05 -10.90 2.34
N VAL A 153 1.66 -11.39 1.17
CA VAL A 153 0.56 -10.87 0.37
C VAL A 153 -0.36 -12.03 0.05
N THR A 154 -1.65 -11.89 0.35
CA THR A 154 -2.67 -12.90 0.08
C THR A 154 -3.84 -12.26 -0.65
N VAL A 155 -4.03 -12.63 -1.91
CA VAL A 155 -5.20 -12.19 -2.68
C VAL A 155 -6.41 -13.03 -2.26
N GLN A 156 -7.36 -12.42 -1.56
CA GLN A 156 -8.59 -13.10 -1.11
C GLN A 156 -9.62 -13.17 -2.22
N SER A 157 -9.77 -12.06 -2.96
CA SER A 157 -10.75 -11.94 -4.04
C SER A 157 -10.33 -10.85 -5.02
N CYS A 158 -11.13 -10.65 -6.07
CA CYS A 158 -10.92 -9.57 -7.04
C CYS A 158 -11.02 -8.15 -6.45
N ASN A 159 -11.54 -8.02 -5.23
CA ASN A 159 -11.76 -6.74 -4.55
C ASN A 159 -11.01 -6.64 -3.21
N GLU A 160 -10.27 -7.67 -2.82
CA GLU A 160 -9.68 -7.76 -1.49
C GLU A 160 -8.32 -8.48 -1.51
N ILE A 161 -7.29 -7.80 -1.00
CA ILE A 161 -5.96 -8.35 -0.73
C ILE A 161 -5.66 -8.14 0.74
N ASP A 162 -5.23 -9.20 1.43
CA ASP A 162 -4.67 -9.09 2.77
C ASP A 162 -3.16 -9.05 2.70
N VAL A 163 -2.55 -8.08 3.38
CA VAL A 163 -1.11 -7.96 3.52
C VAL A 163 -0.71 -8.12 4.99
N LEU A 164 0.35 -8.88 5.24
CA LEU A 164 0.98 -8.98 6.55
C LEU A 164 2.15 -8.01 6.60
N LEU A 165 2.10 -7.07 7.53
CA LEU A 165 3.16 -6.11 7.77
C LEU A 165 3.83 -6.43 9.11
N THR A 166 5.16 -6.39 9.14
CA THR A 166 5.92 -6.34 10.40
C THR A 166 6.35 -4.91 10.65
N VAL A 167 6.08 -4.42 11.85
CA VAL A 167 6.67 -3.18 12.37
C VAL A 167 7.92 -3.59 13.14
N GLU A 168 9.09 -3.14 12.73
CA GLU A 168 10.32 -3.52 13.41
C GLU A 168 10.36 -2.95 14.83
N SER A 169 10.68 -3.81 15.80
CA SER A 169 11.07 -3.36 17.13
C SER A 169 12.40 -2.62 17.06
N SER A 170 12.55 -1.55 17.84
CA SER A 170 13.81 -0.83 17.89
C SER A 170 14.87 -1.69 18.57
N ALA A 171 15.78 -2.28 17.80
CA ALA A 171 16.94 -2.94 18.38
C ALA A 171 17.80 -1.93 19.15
N ARG A 172 18.51 -2.38 20.19
CA ARG A 172 19.39 -1.55 21.06
C ARG A 172 20.24 -0.57 20.24
N GLY A 173 19.94 0.73 20.38
CA GLY A 173 20.70 1.82 19.75
C GLY A 173 20.07 2.39 18.47
N GLN A 174 18.96 1.82 17.99
CA GLN A 174 18.22 2.34 16.85
C GLN A 174 17.21 3.41 17.27
N ARG A 175 16.92 4.37 16.37
CA ARG A 175 15.79 5.28 16.57
C ARG A 175 14.51 4.49 16.36
N SER A 176 13.71 4.37 17.41
CA SER A 176 12.36 3.82 17.35
C SER A 176 11.55 4.51 16.25
N MET A 177 10.58 3.80 15.68
CA MET A 177 9.66 4.42 14.73
C MET A 177 8.93 5.56 15.46
N GLU A 178 9.14 6.80 15.01
CA GLU A 178 8.52 7.97 15.64
C GLU A 178 7.00 7.80 15.69
N ILE A 179 6.42 7.96 16.88
CA ILE A 179 4.99 7.87 17.14
C ILE A 179 4.19 8.85 16.27
N GLY A 180 2.96 8.46 15.92
CA GLY A 180 1.97 9.28 15.22
C GLY A 180 1.58 8.79 13.82
N GLN A 181 0.56 9.42 13.25
CA GLN A 181 -0.05 9.02 11.98
C GLN A 181 0.96 8.97 10.83
N ARG A 182 1.02 7.85 10.11
CA ARG A 182 1.86 7.63 8.94
C ARG A 182 1.00 7.17 7.77
N THR A 183 1.27 7.74 6.61
CA THR A 183 0.61 7.32 5.37
C THR A 183 1.54 6.35 4.63
N LEU A 184 1.21 5.07 4.64
CA LEU A 184 1.84 4.07 3.79
C LEU A 184 1.30 4.17 2.38
N ASN A 185 2.11 3.92 1.36
CA ASN A 185 1.59 3.79 0.00
C ASN A 185 1.88 2.38 -0.52
N PHE A 186 0.86 1.71 -1.04
CA PHE A 186 0.96 0.34 -1.55
C PHE A 186 0.76 0.33 -3.05
N GLU A 187 1.67 -0.34 -3.74
CA GLU A 187 1.70 -0.46 -5.17
C GLU A 187 1.30 -1.89 -5.59
N ILE A 188 0.22 -2.07 -6.34
CA ILE A 188 -0.27 -3.40 -6.73
C ILE A 188 0.22 -3.76 -8.14
N VAL A 189 0.69 -5.00 -8.29
CA VAL A 189 1.18 -5.57 -9.56
C VAL A 189 0.49 -6.90 -9.83
N ASN A 190 -0.34 -6.97 -10.86
CA ASN A 190 -0.91 -8.24 -11.30
C ASN A 190 0.16 -9.11 -11.99
N PRO A 191 0.05 -10.45 -11.90
CA PRO A 191 1.04 -11.39 -12.45
C PRO A 191 1.04 -11.43 -13.98
N ASP A 192 0.04 -10.81 -14.60
CA ASP A 192 -0.09 -10.66 -16.04
C ASP A 192 1.04 -9.79 -16.66
N ASN A 193 1.87 -9.14 -15.82
CA ASN A 193 2.92 -8.18 -16.21
C ASN A 193 2.37 -7.08 -17.14
N VAL A 194 1.06 -6.84 -17.09
CA VAL A 194 0.34 -5.93 -18.01
C VAL A 194 0.47 -4.48 -17.55
N PHE A 195 0.66 -4.26 -16.25
CA PHE A 195 0.58 -2.93 -15.66
C PHE A 195 1.91 -2.51 -15.03
N ALA A 196 2.27 -1.24 -15.26
CA ALA A 196 3.18 -0.55 -14.35
C ALA A 196 2.56 -0.59 -12.93
N PRO A 197 3.39 -0.63 -11.88
CA PRO A 197 2.88 -0.79 -10.53
C PRO A 197 1.97 0.43 -10.18
N HIS A 198 0.89 0.23 -9.39
CA HIS A 198 -0.08 1.29 -9.01
C HIS A 198 -0.33 1.47 -7.52
N GLY A 199 0.10 2.64 -7.05
CA GLY A 199 0.20 3.06 -5.65
C GLY A 199 -1.09 3.68 -5.07
N ARG A 200 -1.49 3.31 -3.85
CA ARG A 200 -2.46 4.06 -3.04
C ARG A 200 -2.00 4.25 -1.60
N SER A 201 -2.33 5.41 -1.05
CA SER A 201 -2.07 5.78 0.33
C SER A 201 -3.07 5.14 1.30
N PHE A 202 -2.57 4.39 2.27
CA PHE A 202 -3.25 3.90 3.46
C PHE A 202 -2.67 4.60 4.69
N GLN A 203 -3.46 4.87 5.74
CA GLN A 203 -2.93 5.49 6.95
C GLN A 203 -2.78 4.46 8.05
N ILE A 204 -1.56 4.24 8.53
CA ILE A 204 -1.33 3.58 9.81
C ILE A 204 -1.29 4.66 10.88
N ASP A 205 -2.03 4.43 11.94
CA ASP A 205 -1.94 5.26 13.13
C ASP A 205 -1.17 4.46 14.18
N PHE A 206 -0.18 5.09 14.79
CA PHE A 206 0.59 4.48 15.85
C PHE A 206 0.14 5.19 17.11
N ASP A 207 -0.83 4.60 17.80
CA ASP A 207 -1.50 5.20 18.95
C ASP A 207 -0.46 5.58 20.02
N PRO A 208 -0.15 6.88 20.16
CA PRO A 208 0.78 7.36 21.17
C PRO A 208 0.29 7.06 22.59
N GLU A 209 -1.03 6.99 22.77
CA GLU A 209 -1.70 6.91 24.06
C GLU A 209 -1.40 5.57 24.76
N ARG A 210 -0.80 4.58 24.09
CA ARG A 210 -0.35 3.34 24.74
C ARG A 210 0.91 3.50 25.57
N CYS A 211 1.72 4.54 25.35
CA CYS A 211 2.88 4.82 26.21
C CYS A 211 2.48 5.37 27.60
N ASP A 212 1.21 5.72 27.79
CA ASP A 212 0.58 5.86 29.09
C ASP A 212 0.26 4.45 29.62
N VAL A 213 1.26 3.85 30.26
CA VAL A 213 1.23 2.47 30.79
C VAL A 213 0.29 2.37 32.00
N ASN A 214 -0.10 3.50 32.59
CA ASN A 214 -0.79 3.53 33.86
C ASN A 214 -2.32 3.70 33.76
N ARG A 215 -2.88 4.24 32.65
CA ARG A 215 -4.26 4.24 32.08
C ARG A 215 -5.51 4.05 32.98
N SER A 216 -5.38 4.00 34.30
CA SER A 216 -6.36 3.50 35.26
C SER A 216 -6.45 4.33 36.54
N ASP A 217 -5.59 5.34 36.71
CA ASP A 217 -5.74 6.36 37.75
C ASP A 217 -6.16 7.71 37.16
N SER A 218 -7.00 8.41 37.90
CA SER A 218 -7.76 9.57 37.45
C SER A 218 -6.99 10.90 37.58
N ASP A 219 -5.66 10.86 37.68
CA ASP A 219 -4.83 12.03 37.99
C ASP A 219 -3.68 12.31 37.00
N THR A 220 -3.42 11.43 36.02
CA THR A 220 -2.42 11.67 34.95
C THR A 220 -2.91 11.51 33.51
N GLU A 221 -4.23 11.37 33.30
CA GLU A 221 -4.86 11.20 31.97
C GLU A 221 -4.17 12.04 30.88
N ASP A 222 -3.66 11.32 29.89
CA ASP A 222 -3.16 11.81 28.62
C ASP A 222 -1.72 12.34 28.58
N ARG A 223 -0.78 11.74 29.35
CA ARG A 223 0.65 12.06 29.26
C ARG A 223 1.56 10.89 29.60
N VAL A 224 2.67 10.75 28.86
CA VAL A 224 3.79 9.88 29.25
C VAL A 224 4.70 10.60 30.25
N ASP A 225 4.78 10.15 31.50
CA ASP A 225 5.59 10.78 32.54
C ASP A 225 6.31 9.78 33.48
N GLY A 226 6.83 10.29 34.59
CA GLY A 226 7.62 9.50 35.53
C GLY A 226 6.83 8.37 36.20
N GLN A 227 5.51 8.45 36.20
CA GLN A 227 4.63 7.42 36.72
C GLN A 227 4.61 6.22 35.75
N ASP A 228 4.52 6.44 34.43
CA ASP A 228 4.60 5.37 33.42
C ASP A 228 5.95 4.66 33.48
N LEU A 229 7.03 5.43 33.66
CA LEU A 229 8.36 4.87 33.86
C LEU A 229 8.43 3.99 35.11
N THR A 230 7.71 4.36 36.17
CA THR A 230 7.68 3.59 37.43
C THR A 230 6.89 2.29 37.25
N TRP A 231 5.77 2.33 36.54
CA TRP A 231 4.98 1.14 36.20
C TRP A 231 5.76 0.19 35.30
N MET A 232 6.45 0.71 34.29
CA MET A 232 7.33 -0.08 33.44
C MET A 232 8.50 -0.69 34.22
N ALA A 233 9.13 0.07 35.12
CA ALA A 233 10.21 -0.46 35.96
C ALA A 233 9.74 -1.58 36.90
N TYR A 234 8.45 -1.61 37.26
CA TYR A 234 7.86 -2.66 38.09
C TYR A 234 7.70 -3.99 37.35
N SER A 235 7.39 -3.93 36.05
CA SER A 235 7.20 -5.09 35.18
C SER A 235 8.46 -5.48 34.39
N HIS A 236 9.50 -4.64 34.37
CA HIS A 236 10.73 -4.91 33.62
C HIS A 236 11.43 -6.21 34.03
N GLY A 237 11.69 -7.06 33.04
CA GLY A 237 12.30 -8.37 33.15
C GLY A 237 11.32 -9.51 33.46
N PHE A 238 10.02 -9.29 33.27
CA PHE A 238 8.99 -10.34 33.41
C PHE A 238 8.37 -10.68 32.05
N ASP A 239 8.14 -11.98 31.87
CA ASP A 239 7.60 -12.54 30.64
C ASP A 239 6.09 -12.78 30.78
N GLN A 240 5.38 -12.89 29.66
CA GLN A 240 3.95 -13.19 29.62
C GLN A 240 3.66 -14.49 30.39
N GLY A 241 2.86 -14.35 31.45
CA GLY A 241 2.53 -15.44 32.38
C GLY A 241 3.18 -15.31 33.76
N ASP A 242 4.15 -14.40 33.93
CA ASP A 242 4.67 -14.04 35.24
C ASP A 242 3.68 -13.18 36.04
N ALA A 243 3.69 -13.34 37.36
CA ALA A 243 2.78 -12.61 38.26
C ALA A 243 3.00 -11.08 38.28
N ARG A 244 4.13 -10.61 37.74
CA ARG A 244 4.49 -9.18 37.64
C ARG A 244 4.58 -8.69 36.20
N TYR A 245 4.25 -9.54 35.23
CA TYR A 245 4.08 -9.09 33.86
C TYR A 245 2.88 -8.14 33.78
N ASN A 246 3.12 -6.99 33.16
CA ASN A 246 2.07 -6.01 32.86
C ASN A 246 1.94 -5.92 31.33
N PRO A 247 0.84 -6.39 30.73
CA PRO A 247 0.64 -6.32 29.29
C PRO A 247 0.57 -4.88 28.77
N ASP A 248 0.26 -3.90 29.63
CA ASP A 248 0.27 -2.49 29.24
C ASP A 248 1.70 -1.91 29.21
N ALA A 249 2.66 -2.56 29.87
CA ALA A 249 4.08 -2.19 29.84
C ALA A 249 4.88 -2.94 28.78
N ASP A 250 4.28 -3.96 28.16
CA ASP A 250 4.78 -4.66 26.97
C ASP A 250 4.33 -3.85 25.74
N LEU A 251 5.09 -2.80 25.46
CA LEU A 251 4.76 -1.79 24.47
C LEU A 251 4.97 -2.31 23.05
N ASP A 252 5.92 -3.22 22.85
CA ASP A 252 6.17 -3.87 21.55
C ASP A 252 5.46 -5.22 21.35
N GLY A 253 4.78 -5.72 22.39
CA GLY A 253 3.89 -6.88 22.31
C GLY A 253 4.63 -8.20 22.13
N ASP A 254 5.94 -8.26 22.37
CA ASP A 254 6.77 -9.45 22.16
C ASP A 254 6.58 -10.52 23.27
N GLY A 255 5.82 -10.17 24.31
CA GLY A 255 5.56 -11.03 25.45
C GLY A 255 6.56 -10.86 26.59
N THR A 256 7.47 -9.90 26.54
CA THR A 256 8.47 -9.62 27.56
C THR A 256 8.58 -8.12 27.80
N VAL A 257 8.47 -7.66 29.05
CA VAL A 257 8.77 -6.26 29.33
C VAL A 257 10.28 -6.10 29.50
N ASP A 258 10.97 -5.44 28.57
CA ASP A 258 12.42 -5.31 28.59
C ASP A 258 12.95 -3.89 28.26
N GLY A 259 14.20 -3.81 27.81
CA GLY A 259 14.84 -2.55 27.48
C GLY A 259 14.31 -1.90 26.19
N VAL A 260 13.62 -2.64 25.34
CA VAL A 260 12.98 -2.16 24.12
C VAL A 260 11.71 -1.38 24.49
N ASP A 261 10.86 -1.91 25.36
CA ASP A 261 9.70 -1.17 25.88
C ASP A 261 10.13 0.11 26.59
N LEU A 262 11.21 0.03 27.38
CA LEU A 262 11.78 1.19 28.04
C LEU A 262 12.29 2.25 27.06
N ALA A 263 12.84 1.83 25.92
CA ALA A 263 13.26 2.75 24.88
C ALA A 263 12.05 3.43 24.21
N MET A 264 10.97 2.70 23.97
CA MET A 264 9.70 3.23 23.43
C MET A 264 9.03 4.22 24.39
N LEU A 265 8.96 3.90 25.68
CA LEU A 265 8.45 4.83 26.68
C LEU A 265 9.33 6.08 26.78
N ALA A 266 10.65 5.91 26.69
CA ALA A 266 11.59 7.02 26.77
C ALA A 266 11.58 7.93 25.53
N SER A 267 11.29 7.41 24.33
CA SER A 267 11.19 8.23 23.12
C SER A 267 10.03 9.22 23.18
N ASP A 268 8.99 8.88 23.93
CA ASP A 268 7.76 9.66 24.02
C ASP A 268 7.55 10.29 25.41
N PHE A 269 8.58 10.24 26.25
CA PHE A 269 8.53 10.84 27.58
C PHE A 269 8.25 12.34 27.51
N GLY A 270 7.13 12.75 28.10
CA GLY A 270 6.64 14.12 28.09
C GLY A 270 5.63 14.44 27.00
N SER A 271 5.34 13.52 26.07
CA SER A 271 4.23 13.62 25.11
C SER A 271 2.88 13.68 25.83
N CYS A 272 1.93 14.44 25.30
CA CYS A 272 0.59 14.60 25.88
C CYS A 272 -0.51 14.74 24.81
N TRP A 273 -1.74 14.40 25.19
CA TRP A 273 -2.91 14.39 24.29
C TRP A 273 -4.07 15.27 24.79
N ASN A 274 -5.10 15.33 23.96
CA ASN A 274 -6.17 16.32 24.03
C ASN A 274 -7.19 15.94 25.12
N GLY A 275 -7.02 16.49 26.31
CA GLY A 275 -7.75 16.10 27.52
C GLY A 275 -6.92 16.26 28.80
N SER A 276 -5.59 16.33 28.65
CA SER A 276 -4.66 16.57 29.75
C SER A 276 -5.02 17.81 30.57
N THR A 277 -5.08 17.64 31.90
CA THR A 277 -5.51 18.68 32.86
C THR A 277 -4.39 19.64 33.28
N TRP A 278 -3.18 19.47 32.72
CA TRP A 278 -2.03 20.34 32.99
C TRP A 278 -1.95 21.51 32.00
N SER A 279 -1.44 22.64 32.49
CA SER A 279 -1.62 23.98 31.91
C SER A 279 -1.34 24.06 30.40
N VAL A 280 -2.17 24.88 29.74
CA VAL A 280 -2.18 25.35 28.33
C VAL A 280 -0.84 25.86 27.74
N GLY A 281 0.29 25.68 28.43
CA GLY A 281 1.64 25.91 27.92
C GLY A 281 2.63 24.75 28.11
N ALA A 282 2.16 23.56 28.53
CA ALA A 282 2.99 22.37 28.76
C ALA A 282 2.81 21.27 27.70
N CYS A 283 1.78 21.38 26.84
CA CYS A 283 1.66 20.63 25.60
C CYS A 283 2.00 21.58 24.44
N PRO A 284 3.23 21.55 23.91
CA PRO A 284 3.66 22.41 22.80
C PRO A 284 2.93 22.10 21.48
#